data_AF-A0ABD3H1A4-F1
#
_entry.id   AF-A0ABD3H1A4-F1
#
_cell.length_a   1.000
_cell.length_b   1.000
_cell.length_c   1.000
_cell.angle_alpha   90.00
_cell.angle_beta   90.00
_cell.angle_gamma   90.00
#
_symmetry.space_group_name_H-M   'P 1'
#
loop_
_entity.id
_entity.type
_entity.pdbx_description
1 polymer ?
#
loop_
_entity_poly.entity_id
_entity_poly.type
_entity_poly.pdbx_seq_one_letter_code
_entity_poly.pdbx_strand_id
1 'polypeptide(L)' 'MVSRNAATALGLAAFAGCGLAFPFFLRRNTAPIIDASKALPPQAIMRGPYVNTGSRDVGPDRTRSSSAT' A
#
# COMPACT_ATOMS: atom_id res chain seq x y z
N MET A 1 43.10 -2.39 -32.43
CA MET A 1 41.91 -1.54 -32.67
C MET A 1 40.71 -2.23 -32.06
N VAL A 2 39.97 -1.56 -31.18
CA VAL A 2 38.70 -2.11 -30.66
C VAL A 2 37.70 -2.12 -31.82
N SER A 3 37.04 -3.25 -32.08
CA SER A 3 36.05 -3.32 -33.14
C SER A 3 34.84 -2.43 -32.78
N ARG A 4 34.24 -1.77 -33.77
CA ARG A 4 33.08 -0.90 -33.57
C ARG A 4 31.94 -1.63 -32.85
N ASN A 5 31.73 -2.90 -33.18
CA ASN A 5 30.71 -3.74 -32.54
C ASN A 5 31.07 -4.06 -31.08
N ALA A 6 32.35 -4.24 -30.74
CA ALA A 6 32.79 -4.47 -29.36
C ALA A 6 32.54 -3.23 -28.48
N ALA A 7 32.80 -2.02 -29.00
CA ALA A 7 32.50 -0.79 -28.29
C ALA A 7 30.99 -0.62 -28.03
N THR A 8 30.15 -0.90 -29.04
CA THR A 8 28.68 -0.85 -28.89
C THR A 8 28.17 -1.91 -27.92
N ALA A 9 28.66 -3.14 -28.01
CA ALA A 9 28.26 -4.23 -27.12
C ALA A 9 28.58 -3.92 -25.65
N LEU A 10 29.76 -3.35 -25.39
CA LEU A 10 30.17 -2.96 -24.05
C LEU A 10 29.29 -1.84 -23.49
N GLY A 11 28.95 -0.84 -24.31
CA GLY A 11 28.02 0.22 -23.91
C GLY A 11 26.61 -0.30 -23.58
N LEU A 12 26.08 -1.20 -24.42
CA LEU A 12 24.77 -1.83 -24.19
C LEU A 12 24.77 -2.68 -22.92
N ALA A 13 25.81 -3.48 -22.70
CA ALA A 13 25.93 -4.33 -21.52
C ALA A 13 26.02 -3.48 -20.23
N ALA A 14 26.83 -2.41 -20.24
CA ALA A 14 26.94 -1.50 -19.11
C ALA A 14 25.62 -0.77 -18.82
N PHE A 15 24.95 -0.27 -19.86
CA PHE A 15 23.65 0.41 -19.72
C PHE A 15 22.57 -0.53 -19.15
N ALA A 16 22.44 -1.74 -19.72
CA ALA A 16 21.50 -2.74 -19.25
C ALA A 16 21.81 -3.17 -17.81
N GLY A 17 23.09 -3.39 -17.48
CA GLY A 17 23.53 -3.74 -16.13
C GLY A 17 23.16 -2.68 -15.11
N CYS A 18 23.44 -1.40 -15.40
CA CYS A 18 23.06 -0.29 -14.53
C CYS A 18 21.54 -0.15 -14.38
N GLY A 19 20.78 -0.27 -15.48
CA GLY A 19 19.32 -0.18 -15.45
C GLY A 19 18.67 -1.30 -14.62
N LEU A 20 19.18 -2.53 -14.74
CA LEU A 20 18.72 -3.66 -13.95
C LEU A 20 19.15 -3.57 -12.47
N ALA A 21 20.32 -3.01 -12.18
CA ALA A 21 20.82 -2.84 -10.82
C ALA A 21 20.14 -1.68 -10.06
N PHE A 22 19.57 -0.71 -10.77
CA PHE A 22 18.93 0.49 -10.20
C PHE A 22 17.89 0.21 -9.10
N PRO A 23 16.89 -0.68 -9.27
CA PRO A 23 15.91 -0.96 -8.20
C PRO A 23 16.56 -1.57 -6.96
N PHE A 24 17.62 -2.36 -7.12
CA PHE A 24 18.35 -2.96 -5.99
C PHE A 24 19.19 -1.92 -5.25
N PHE A 25 19.78 -0.95 -5.96
CA PHE A 25 20.48 0.17 -5.35
C PHE A 25 19.53 1.08 -4.55
N LEU A 26 18.33 1.35 -5.08
CA LEU A 26 17.33 2.18 -4.41
C LEU A 26 16.64 1.49 -3.23
N ARG A 27 16.74 0.16 -3.11
CA ARG A 27 16.19 -0.60 -1.99
C ARG A 27 17.02 -0.37 -0.71
N ARG A 28 17.06 0.87 -0.21
CA ARG A 28 17.70 1.25 1.06
C ARG A 28 16.75 1.25 2.25
N ASN A 29 15.43 1.20 2.04
CA ASN A 29 14.49 1.33 3.14
C ASN A 29 13.37 0.28 3.06
N THR A 30 13.57 -0.84 3.75
CA THR A 30 12.52 -1.83 4.03
C THR A 30 11.80 -1.55 5.34
N ALA A 31 12.11 -0.44 6.02
CA ALA A 31 11.39 -0.05 7.22
C ALA A 31 9.92 0.23 6.85
N PRO A 32 8.96 -0.34 7.59
CA PRO A 32 7.55 -0.09 7.34
C PRO A 32 7.28 1.42 7.45
N ILE A 33 6.69 1.98 6.39
CA ILE A 33 6.24 3.39 6.36
C ILE A 33 5.19 3.64 7.45
N ILE A 34 4.50 2.56 7.86
CA ILE A 34 3.50 2.57 8.92
C ILE A 34 4.17 2.16 10.22
N ASP A 35 4.38 3.15 11.08
CA ASP A 35 4.77 2.93 12.46
C ASP A 35 3.58 2.39 13.26
N ALA A 36 3.66 1.12 13.68
CA ALA A 36 2.61 0.48 14.48
C ALA A 36 2.50 1.04 15.91
N SER A 37 3.51 1.81 16.38
CA SER A 37 3.44 2.51 17.66
C SER A 37 2.64 3.82 17.56
N LYS A 38 2.42 4.32 16.34
CA LYS A 38 1.62 5.52 16.11
C LYS A 38 0.14 5.15 16.00
N ALA A 39 -0.71 5.86 16.74
CA ALA A 39 -2.15 5.75 16.55
C ALA A 39 -2.51 6.01 15.08
N LEU A 40 -3.35 5.15 14.50
CA LEU A 40 -3.80 5.32 13.13
C LEU A 40 -4.48 6.69 12.98
N PRO A 41 -4.33 7.36 11.82
CA PRO A 41 -4.97 8.64 11.60
C PRO A 41 -6.50 8.51 11.79
N PRO A 42 -7.20 9.55 12.28
CA PRO A 42 -8.64 9.50 12.49
C PRO A 42 -9.40 9.03 11.26
N GLN A 43 -8.95 9.31 10.04
CA GLN A 43 -9.58 8.86 8.81
C GLN A 43 -9.48 7.33 8.58
N ALA A 44 -8.54 6.65 9.23
CA ALA A 44 -8.36 5.20 9.21
C ALA A 44 -9.06 4.47 10.38
N ILE A 45 -9.38 5.19 11.47
CA ILE A 45 -10.11 4.63 12.64
C ILE A 45 -11.58 5.06 12.66
N MET A 46 -11.88 6.27 12.22
CA MET A 46 -13.20 6.89 12.22
C MET A 46 -14.03 6.27 11.12
N ARG A 47 -14.47 5.07 11.44
CA ARG A 47 -15.58 4.41 10.80
C ARG A 47 -16.80 5.30 11.02
N GLY A 48 -17.34 5.88 9.95
CA GLY A 48 -18.65 6.52 10.02
C GLY A 48 -19.69 5.53 10.58
N PRO A 49 -20.86 6.01 11.03
CA PRO A 49 -21.87 5.19 11.71
C PRO A 49 -22.35 3.92 10.97
N TYR A 50 -21.91 3.69 9.73
CA TYR A 50 -22.30 2.57 8.88
C TYR A 50 -21.12 1.87 8.18
N VAL A 51 -19.94 1.79 8.81
CA VAL A 51 -18.85 0.97 8.24
C VAL A 51 -19.09 -0.50 8.53
N ASN A 52 -19.53 -1.21 7.48
CA ASN A 52 -19.61 -2.65 7.26
C ASN A 52 -19.16 -3.51 8.46
N THR A 53 -19.97 -3.52 9.52
CA THR A 53 -20.05 -4.67 10.40
C THR A 53 -20.91 -5.63 9.61
N GLY A 54 -20.40 -6.81 9.27
CA GLY A 54 -21.16 -7.83 8.51
C GLY A 54 -22.37 -8.38 9.28
N SER A 55 -22.96 -7.63 10.22
CA SER A 55 -24.13 -7.97 11.00
C SER A 55 -25.33 -7.19 10.48
N ARG A 56 -26.44 -7.90 10.30
CA ARG A 56 -27.74 -7.35 9.88
C ARG A 56 -28.47 -6.64 11.03
N ASP A 57 -27.81 -6.52 12.19
CA ASP A 57 -28.44 -6.29 13.49
C ASP A 57 -28.25 -4.86 14.00
N VAL A 58 -27.51 -4.01 13.27
CA VAL A 58 -27.27 -2.62 13.69
C VAL A 58 -28.11 -1.67 12.83
N GLY A 59 -29.34 -1.49 13.28
CA GLY A 59 -30.32 -0.49 12.85
C GLY A 59 -31.47 -0.51 13.85
N PRO A 60 -32.21 0.59 14.06
CA PRO A 60 -33.33 0.60 15.00
C PRO A 60 -34.31 -0.54 14.66
N ASP A 61 -34.49 -1.46 15.60
CA ASP A 61 -35.42 -2.58 15.46
C ASP A 61 -36.82 -2.04 15.22
N ARG A 62 -37.45 -2.48 14.13
CA ARG A 62 -38.81 -2.06 13.74
C ARG A 62 -39.89 -2.65 14.66
N THR A 63 -39.55 -3.50 15.63
CA THR A 63 -40.56 -4.28 16.36
C THR A 63 -40.98 -3.74 17.74
N ARG A 64 -40.45 -2.63 18.25
CA ARG A 64 -41.02 -2.05 19.49
C ARG A 64 -42.24 -1.16 19.18
N SER A 65 -43.34 -1.83 18.84
CA SER A 65 -44.69 -1.27 18.91
C SER A 65 -44.98 -0.81 20.34
N SER A 66 -45.60 0.36 20.43
CA SER A 66 -46.05 1.02 21.64
C SER A 66 -46.81 0.10 22.60
N SER A 67 -46.47 0.18 23.88
CA SER A 67 -47.44 -0.10 24.95
C SER A 67 -47.21 0.90 26.08
N ALA A 68 -47.81 2.08 25.90
CA ALA A 68 -48.11 2.97 27.00
C ALA A 68 -49.23 2.34 27.84
N THR A 69 -48.98 2.08 29.12
CA THR A 69 -49.90 2.24 30.26
C THR A 69 -49.08 1.97 31.52
#